data_AF-A0A8S9BU03-F1
#
_entry.id   AF-A0A8S9BU03-F1
#
_cell.length_a   1.000
_cell.length_b   1.000
_cell.length_c   1.000
_cell.angle_alpha   90.00
_cell.angle_beta   90.00
_cell.angle_gamma   90.00
#
_symmetry.space_group_name_H-M   'P 1'
#
loop_
_entity.id
_entity.type
_entity.pdbx_description
1 polymer ?
#
loop_
_entity_poly.entity_id
_entity_poly.type
_entity_poly.pdbx_seq_one_letter_code
_entity_poly.pdbx_strand_id
1 'polypeptide(L)'
;MSQQKTNNSNMAMAHPTLSFVSYRLDYALFAEAQRQLLIEYDLSADEREEAKQDLITRYYNMITATTRVLTEHCVCTKCGERPMTSDSRHQFFFGQTETLWRQLEEQIITIERNILTIDAGHFRDLEAMFREVEASYKADNVAASCDGRDV
;
A
#
# COMPACT_ATOMS: atom_id res chain seq x y z
N MET A 1 -53.23 -27.06 15.61
CA MET A 1 -52.03 -27.15 16.46
C MET A 1 -50.82 -26.97 15.57
N SER A 2 -50.29 -25.75 15.58
CA SER A 2 -49.09 -25.34 14.86
C SER A 2 -47.84 -25.89 15.52
N GLN A 3 -46.82 -26.22 14.73
CA GLN A 3 -45.42 -25.88 14.99
C GLN A 3 -44.58 -26.21 13.75
N GLN A 4 -44.46 -25.24 12.84
CA GLN A 4 -43.36 -25.18 11.88
C GLN A 4 -42.11 -24.74 12.66
N LYS A 5 -41.09 -25.59 12.70
CA LYS A 5 -39.76 -25.24 13.20
C LYS A 5 -39.09 -24.31 12.18
N THR A 6 -39.06 -23.02 12.49
CA THR A 6 -38.18 -22.05 11.87
C THR A 6 -36.75 -22.30 12.37
N ASN A 7 -35.92 -22.97 11.56
CA ASN A 7 -34.48 -22.93 11.81
C ASN A 7 -33.92 -21.68 11.13
N ASN A 8 -33.60 -20.70 11.97
CA ASN A 8 -32.80 -19.53 11.64
C ASN A 8 -31.53 -19.98 10.93
N SER A 9 -31.50 -19.79 9.61
CA SER A 9 -30.25 -19.50 8.94
C SER A 9 -29.75 -18.20 9.56
N ASN A 10 -28.78 -18.31 10.48
CA ASN A 10 -27.85 -17.23 10.77
C ASN A 10 -27.28 -16.81 9.41
N MET A 11 -27.92 -15.84 8.76
CA MET A 11 -27.23 -14.96 7.85
C MET A 11 -26.19 -14.30 8.73
N ALA A 12 -25.00 -14.90 8.77
CA ALA A 12 -23.79 -14.17 9.07
C ALA A 12 -23.91 -12.93 8.20
N MET A 13 -24.20 -11.79 8.84
CA MET A 13 -24.11 -10.52 8.17
C MET A 13 -22.68 -10.50 7.69
N ALA A 14 -22.52 -10.69 6.37
CA ALA A 14 -21.26 -10.45 5.71
C ALA A 14 -20.96 -9.01 6.11
N HIS A 15 -20.07 -8.85 7.09
CA HIS A 15 -19.43 -7.58 7.31
C HIS A 15 -19.01 -7.14 5.92
N PRO A 16 -19.38 -5.91 5.48
CA PRO A 16 -18.78 -5.37 4.28
C PRO A 16 -17.29 -5.30 4.59
N THR A 17 -16.57 -6.37 4.25
CA THR A 17 -15.12 -6.46 4.35
C THR A 17 -14.63 -5.42 3.41
N LEU A 18 -14.41 -4.19 3.91
CA LEU A 18 -13.34 -3.23 3.62
C LEU A 18 -12.67 -3.31 2.23
N SER A 19 -13.36 -3.73 1.18
CA SER A 19 -12.76 -4.01 -0.13
C SER A 19 -12.75 -2.78 -1.03
N PHE A 20 -13.12 -1.62 -0.49
CA PHE A 20 -13.18 -0.36 -1.23
C PHE A 20 -11.90 0.46 -1.15
N VAL A 21 -10.90 0.03 -0.37
CA VAL A 21 -9.60 0.68 -0.30
C VAL A 21 -8.65 -0.04 -1.26
N SER A 22 -8.74 0.30 -2.54
CA SER A 22 -7.73 -0.12 -3.53
C SER A 22 -6.47 0.73 -3.35
N TYR A 23 -5.30 0.17 -3.64
CA TYR A 23 -4.09 0.97 -3.84
C TYR A 23 -4.38 2.03 -4.90
N ARG A 24 -4.12 3.32 -4.58
CA ARG A 24 -4.40 4.44 -5.47
C ARG A 24 -3.10 5.11 -5.85
N LEU A 25 -2.58 4.69 -7.00
CA LEU A 25 -1.37 5.24 -7.60
C LEU A 25 -1.75 5.92 -8.92
N ASP A 26 -1.99 7.24 -8.88
CA ASP A 26 -2.51 8.00 -10.03
C ASP A 26 -1.41 8.86 -10.66
N TYR A 27 -0.94 8.44 -11.84
CA TYR A 27 0.03 9.17 -12.63
C TYR A 27 -0.48 10.55 -13.10
N ALA A 28 -1.79 10.75 -13.24
CA ALA A 28 -2.34 12.03 -13.69
C ALA A 28 -1.97 13.19 -12.76
N LEU A 29 -1.71 12.90 -11.47
CA LEU A 29 -1.26 13.88 -10.48
C LEU A 29 0.18 14.40 -10.74
N PHE A 30 0.94 13.71 -11.58
CA PHE A 30 2.34 13.97 -11.91
C PHE A 30 2.53 14.43 -13.35
N ALA A 31 1.72 13.91 -14.28
CA ALA A 31 1.88 14.11 -15.72
C ALA A 31 1.95 15.60 -16.11
N GLU A 32 1.08 16.43 -15.54
CA GLU A 32 1.03 17.87 -15.83
C GLU A 32 2.29 18.59 -15.33
N ALA A 33 2.69 18.32 -14.08
CA ALA A 33 3.87 18.94 -13.47
C ALA A 33 5.19 18.47 -14.11
N GLN A 34 5.29 17.20 -14.52
CA GLN A 34 6.42 16.71 -15.33
C GLN A 34 6.46 17.39 -16.70
N ARG A 35 5.31 17.56 -17.36
CA ARG A 35 5.24 18.24 -18.66
C ARG A 35 5.74 19.68 -18.57
N GLN A 36 5.31 20.41 -17.55
CA GLN A 36 5.76 21.79 -17.30
C GLN A 36 7.28 21.84 -17.10
N LEU A 37 7.86 20.95 -16.29
CA LEU A 37 9.30 20.91 -16.05
C LEU A 37 10.15 20.55 -17.29
N LEU A 38 9.65 19.66 -18.15
CA LEU A 38 10.38 19.14 -19.30
C LEU A 38 10.21 19.97 -20.58
N ILE A 39 9.05 20.61 -20.76
CA ILE A 39 8.67 21.26 -22.01
C ILE A 39 8.62 22.79 -21.87
N GLU A 40 8.31 23.34 -20.70
CA GLU A 40 8.21 24.79 -20.52
C GLU A 40 9.58 25.39 -20.14
N TYR A 41 10.09 26.25 -21.02
CA TYR A 41 11.41 26.88 -20.87
C TYR A 41 11.39 28.13 -19.99
N ASP A 42 10.21 28.63 -19.63
CA ASP A 42 10.03 29.92 -18.96
C ASP A 42 10.32 29.89 -17.45
N LEU A 43 10.54 28.70 -16.87
CA LEU A 43 10.87 28.55 -15.45
C LEU A 43 12.35 28.85 -15.18
N SER A 44 12.59 29.71 -14.19
CA SER A 44 13.91 29.94 -13.59
C SER A 44 14.45 28.68 -12.89
N ALA A 45 15.74 28.71 -12.50
CA ALA A 45 16.36 27.58 -11.80
C ALA A 45 15.66 27.28 -10.45
N ASP A 46 15.26 28.31 -9.72
CA ASP A 46 14.59 28.16 -8.42
C ASP A 46 13.18 27.57 -8.59
N GLU A 47 12.41 28.05 -9.58
CA GLU A 47 11.07 27.51 -9.87
C GLU A 47 11.11 26.04 -10.33
N ARG A 48 12.17 25.65 -11.06
CA ARG A 48 12.38 24.25 -11.46
C ARG A 48 12.66 23.36 -10.25
N GLU A 49 13.46 23.83 -9.30
CA GLU A 49 13.74 23.07 -8.08
C GLU A 49 12.49 22.98 -7.20
N GLU A 50 11.73 24.07 -7.04
CA GLU A 50 10.47 24.07 -6.29
C GLU A 50 9.45 23.07 -6.87
N ALA A 51 9.22 23.10 -8.19
CA ALA A 51 8.30 22.18 -8.85
C ALA A 51 8.77 20.71 -8.76
N LYS A 52 10.08 20.46 -8.77
CA LYS A 52 10.62 19.12 -8.53
C LYS A 52 10.38 18.66 -7.08
N GLN A 53 10.56 19.53 -6.09
CA GLN A 53 10.28 19.20 -4.69
C GLN A 53 8.79 18.95 -4.44
N ASP A 54 7.90 19.68 -5.13
CA ASP A 54 6.45 19.42 -5.09
C ASP A 54 6.12 18.01 -5.64
N LEU A 55 6.72 17.61 -6.78
CA LEU A 55 6.57 16.25 -7.32
C LEU A 55 7.02 15.18 -6.31
N ILE A 56 8.17 15.36 -5.67
CA ILE A 56 8.68 14.43 -4.64
C ILE A 56 7.71 14.36 -3.45
N THR A 57 7.20 15.51 -3.00
CA THR A 57 6.25 15.58 -1.88
C THR A 57 4.94 14.87 -2.21
N ARG A 58 4.37 15.09 -3.41
CA ARG A 58 3.18 14.38 -3.88
C ARG A 58 3.40 12.87 -3.95
N TYR A 59 4.56 12.46 -4.47
CA TYR A 59 4.94 11.05 -4.53
C TYR A 59 4.99 10.45 -3.13
N TYR A 60 5.70 11.08 -2.21
CA TYR A 60 5.83 10.62 -0.83
C TYR A 60 4.48 10.50 -0.12
N ASN A 61 3.60 11.49 -0.29
CA ASN A 61 2.25 11.47 0.29
C ASN A 61 1.44 10.28 -0.24
N MET A 62 1.53 10.01 -1.55
CA MET A 62 0.83 8.90 -2.19
C MET A 62 1.39 7.54 -1.74
N ILE A 63 2.71 7.39 -1.66
CA ILE A 63 3.34 6.18 -1.12
C ILE A 63 2.96 5.96 0.33
N THR A 64 3.03 7.00 1.17
CA THR A 64 2.63 6.93 2.57
C THR A 64 1.18 6.48 2.73
N ALA A 65 0.27 7.06 1.94
CA ALA A 65 -1.14 6.65 1.95
C ALA A 65 -1.31 5.19 1.51
N THR A 66 -0.60 4.77 0.45
CA THR A 66 -0.69 3.41 -0.11
C THR A 66 -0.10 2.36 0.84
N THR A 67 1.04 2.64 1.45
CA THR A 67 1.65 1.81 2.50
C THR A 67 0.73 1.68 3.71
N ARG A 68 0.03 2.75 4.09
CA ARG A 68 -0.98 2.67 5.16
C ARG A 68 -2.09 1.68 4.82
N VAL A 69 -2.63 1.72 3.60
CA VAL A 69 -3.62 0.72 3.14
C VAL A 69 -3.07 -0.70 3.26
N LEU A 70 -1.85 -0.94 2.80
CA LEU A 70 -1.20 -2.24 2.92
C LEU A 70 -1.12 -2.70 4.38
N THR A 71 -0.66 -1.84 5.30
CA THR A 71 -0.56 -2.18 6.73
C THR A 71 -1.93 -2.44 7.37
N GLU A 72 -2.99 -1.78 6.88
CA GLU A 72 -4.37 -1.99 7.32
C GLU A 72 -4.97 -3.29 6.77
N HIS A 73 -4.45 -3.82 5.65
CA HIS A 73 -4.87 -5.11 5.09
C HIS A 73 -4.05 -6.28 5.63
N CYS A 74 -2.82 -6.03 6.04
CA CYS A 74 -1.90 -7.03 6.60
C CYS A 74 -2.03 -7.11 8.13
N VAL A 75 -3.23 -7.13 8.71
CA VAL A 75 -3.39 -7.23 10.16
C VAL A 75 -3.28 -8.69 10.60
N CYS A 76 -2.49 -8.96 11.65
CA CYS A 76 -2.50 -10.27 12.27
C CYS A 76 -3.86 -10.53 12.92
N THR A 77 -4.60 -11.53 12.44
CA THR A 77 -5.94 -11.83 12.94
C THR A 77 -5.96 -12.37 14.37
N LYS A 78 -4.81 -12.81 14.91
CA LYS A 78 -4.69 -13.31 16.29
C LYS A 78 -4.49 -12.21 17.33
N CYS A 79 -3.61 -11.25 17.06
CA CYS A 79 -3.26 -10.19 18.02
C CYS A 79 -3.71 -8.78 17.62
N GLY A 80 -4.23 -8.60 16.40
CA GLY A 80 -4.67 -7.30 15.88
C GLY A 80 -3.54 -6.35 15.52
N GLU A 81 -2.27 -6.74 15.67
CA GLU A 81 -1.14 -5.89 15.33
C GLU A 81 -0.86 -5.87 13.82
N ARG A 82 -0.33 -4.74 13.37
CA ARG A 82 0.04 -4.48 11.97
C ARG A 82 1.54 -4.67 11.80
N PRO A 83 2.01 -5.28 10.72
CA PRO A 83 3.43 -5.32 10.41
C PRO A 83 3.93 -3.90 10.12
N MET A 84 5.24 -3.73 10.21
CA MET A 84 5.93 -2.47 9.87
C MET A 84 5.61 -1.25 10.76
N THR A 85 4.83 -1.40 11.83
CA THR A 85 4.81 -0.40 12.91
C THR A 85 5.92 -0.68 13.89
N SER A 86 6.65 0.37 14.31
CA SER A 86 7.90 0.34 15.09
C SER A 86 7.83 -0.38 16.45
N ASP A 87 6.66 -0.82 16.88
CA ASP A 87 6.45 -1.50 18.15
C ASP A 87 5.63 -2.79 17.99
N SER A 88 5.42 -3.25 16.75
CA SER A 88 4.70 -4.50 16.51
C SER A 88 5.63 -5.71 16.67
N ARG A 89 5.08 -6.78 17.25
CA ARG A 89 5.65 -8.13 17.19
C ARG A 89 5.85 -8.64 15.76
N HIS A 90 5.07 -8.11 14.81
CA HIS A 90 5.15 -8.41 13.39
C HIS A 90 5.92 -7.35 12.60
N GLN A 91 6.72 -6.51 13.27
CA GLN A 91 7.50 -5.46 12.61
C GLN A 91 8.40 -6.00 11.48
N PHE A 92 8.86 -7.25 11.61
CA PHE A 92 9.69 -7.92 10.61
C PHE A 92 8.86 -8.97 9.87
N PHE A 93 8.91 -8.89 8.54
CA PHE A 93 8.52 -10.01 7.69
C PHE A 93 9.60 -11.10 7.74
N PHE A 94 9.25 -12.31 7.32
CA PHE A 94 10.20 -13.41 7.15
C PHE A 94 10.07 -13.98 5.73
N GLY A 95 11.16 -14.54 5.20
CA GLY A 95 11.14 -15.32 3.97
C GLY A 95 10.73 -14.52 2.72
N GLN A 96 9.75 -15.05 1.98
CA GLN A 96 9.33 -14.49 0.70
C GLN A 96 8.72 -13.09 0.85
N THR A 97 7.91 -12.86 1.89
CA THR A 97 7.28 -11.55 2.12
C THR A 97 8.32 -10.48 2.42
N GLU A 98 9.38 -10.81 3.15
CA GLU A 98 10.50 -9.87 3.39
C GLU A 98 11.22 -9.51 2.09
N THR A 99 11.43 -10.48 1.21
CA THR A 99 12.08 -10.26 -0.09
C THR A 99 11.24 -9.32 -0.97
N LEU A 100 9.93 -9.57 -1.07
CA LEU A 100 9.01 -8.73 -1.84
C LEU A 100 8.90 -7.33 -1.26
N TRP A 101 8.90 -7.21 0.07
CA TRP A 101 8.89 -5.92 0.75
C TRP A 101 10.13 -5.09 0.42
N ARG A 102 11.33 -5.67 0.51
CA ARG A 102 12.57 -4.96 0.17
C ARG A 102 12.60 -4.53 -1.30
N GLN A 103 12.13 -5.40 -2.21
CA GLN A 103 12.01 -5.04 -3.63
C GLN A 103 11.04 -3.86 -3.84
N LEU A 104 9.92 -3.84 -3.12
CA LEU A 104 8.98 -2.71 -3.14
C LEU A 104 9.64 -1.41 -2.64
N GLU A 105 10.38 -1.45 -1.53
CA GLU A 105 11.12 -0.29 -1.01
C GLU A 105 12.18 0.20 -2.02
N GLU A 106 12.92 -0.71 -2.64
CA GLU A 106 13.91 -0.38 -3.68
C GLU A 106 13.27 0.27 -4.91
N GLN A 107 12.11 -0.24 -5.35
CA GLN A 107 11.38 0.34 -6.47
C GLN A 107 10.82 1.73 -6.11
N ILE A 108 10.35 1.91 -4.87
CA ILE A 108 9.89 3.22 -4.38
C ILE A 108 11.01 4.26 -4.48
N ILE A 109 12.21 3.91 -3.99
CA ILE A 109 13.40 4.78 -4.03
C ILE A 109 13.83 5.04 -5.48
N THR A 110 13.73 4.03 -6.35
CA THR A 110 14.10 4.15 -7.77
C THR A 110 13.18 5.12 -8.51
N ILE A 111 11.87 5.06 -8.26
CA ILE A 111 10.89 5.99 -8.85
C ILE A 111 11.13 7.41 -8.32
N GLU A 112 11.37 7.59 -7.02
CA GLU A 112 11.68 8.91 -6.44
C GLU A 112 12.90 9.57 -7.11
N ARG A 113 13.98 8.80 -7.29
CA ARG A 113 15.21 9.29 -7.94
C ARG A 113 15.00 9.68 -9.40
N ASN A 114 14.02 9.08 -10.06
CA ASN A 114 13.70 9.30 -11.47
C ASN A 114 12.35 10.01 -11.66
N ILE A 115 11.88 10.78 -10.66
CA ILE A 115 10.53 11.36 -10.63
C ILE A 115 10.19 12.25 -11.84
N LEU A 116 11.19 12.72 -12.60
CA LEU A 116 11.00 13.53 -13.80
C LEU A 116 10.73 12.70 -15.06
N THR A 117 11.02 11.41 -15.05
CA THR A 117 10.94 10.53 -16.23
C THR A 117 10.04 9.31 -16.01
N ILE A 118 9.32 9.26 -14.90
CA ILE A 118 8.37 8.18 -14.61
C ILE A 118 7.11 8.33 -15.45
N ASP A 119 6.46 7.21 -15.74
CA ASP A 119 5.23 7.14 -16.53
C ASP A 119 4.15 6.31 -15.80
N ALA A 120 2.99 6.15 -16.43
CA ALA A 120 1.91 5.34 -15.89
C ALA A 120 2.27 3.84 -15.70
N GLY A 121 3.26 3.32 -16.44
CA GLY A 121 3.76 1.96 -16.28
C GLY A 121 4.40 1.76 -14.90
N HIS A 122 5.24 2.69 -14.48
CA HIS A 122 5.92 2.64 -13.18
C HIS A 122 4.92 2.55 -12.02
N PHE A 123 3.81 3.30 -12.09
CA PHE A 123 2.77 3.27 -11.06
C PHE A 123 1.95 1.98 -11.07
N ARG A 124 1.69 1.40 -12.25
CA ARG A 124 1.02 0.09 -12.35
C ARG A 124 1.89 -1.04 -11.80
N ASP A 125 3.18 -1.02 -12.12
CA ASP A 125 4.13 -2.01 -11.61
C ASP A 125 4.24 -1.91 -10.09
N LEU A 126 4.33 -0.68 -9.57
CA LEU A 126 4.34 -0.45 -8.13
C LEU A 126 3.05 -0.94 -7.45
N GLU A 127 1.87 -0.71 -8.06
CA GLU A 127 0.61 -1.24 -7.56
C GLU A 127 0.60 -2.77 -7.50
N ALA A 128 1.14 -3.42 -8.53
CA ALA A 128 1.27 -4.87 -8.55
C ALA A 128 2.18 -5.37 -7.41
N MET A 129 3.30 -4.71 -7.16
CA MET A 129 4.20 -5.05 -6.05
C MET A 129 3.53 -4.91 -4.67
N PHE A 130 2.72 -3.87 -4.44
CA PHE A 130 1.91 -3.75 -3.23
C PHE A 130 0.96 -4.95 -3.05
N ARG A 131 0.30 -5.37 -4.14
CA ARG A 131 -0.61 -6.55 -4.13
C ARG A 131 0.15 -7.86 -3.89
N GLU A 132 1.35 -8.01 -4.42
CA GLU A 132 2.20 -9.18 -4.22
C GLU A 132 2.64 -9.31 -2.77
N VAL A 133 3.07 -8.21 -2.13
CA VAL A 133 3.40 -8.20 -0.70
C VAL A 133 2.17 -8.59 0.13
N GLU A 134 1.01 -8.00 -0.14
CA GLU A 134 -0.24 -8.33 0.57
C GLU A 134 -0.61 -9.80 0.41
N ALA A 135 -0.51 -10.34 -0.81
CA ALA A 135 -0.80 -11.75 -1.09
C ALA A 135 0.18 -12.69 -0.37
N SER A 136 1.47 -12.38 -0.40
CA SER A 136 2.51 -13.14 0.29
C SER A 136 2.30 -13.11 1.81
N TYR A 137 1.99 -11.95 2.39
CA TYR A 137 1.70 -11.82 3.82
C TYR A 137 0.50 -12.70 4.23
N LYS A 138 -0.56 -12.71 3.43
CA LYS A 138 -1.75 -13.56 3.69
C LYS A 138 -1.40 -15.04 3.56
N ALA A 139 -0.54 -15.41 2.61
CA ALA A 139 -0.10 -16.79 2.40
C ALA A 139 0.82 -17.29 3.53
N ASP A 140 1.71 -16.43 4.05
CA ASP A 140 2.59 -16.73 5.18
C ASP A 140 1.82 -17.06 6.48
N ASN A 141 0.52 -16.74 6.51
CA ASN A 141 -0.37 -17.03 7.63
C ASN A 141 0.25 -16.57 8.97
N VAL A 142 0.66 -15.31 9.02
CA VAL A 142 1.35 -14.70 10.16
C VAL A 142 0.61 -14.91 11.50
N ALA A 143 -0.71 -15.06 11.46
CA ALA A 143 -1.52 -15.41 12.64
C ALA A 143 -1.19 -16.81 13.22
N ALA A 144 -0.81 -17.78 12.39
CA ALA A 144 -0.45 -19.13 12.84
C ALA A 144 0.93 -19.19 13.53
N SER A 145 1.88 -18.36 13.09
CA SER A 145 3.18 -18.20 13.75
C SER A 145 3.17 -17.18 14.89
N CYS A 146 2.03 -16.53 15.14
CA CYS A 146 1.89 -15.58 16.24
C CYS A 146 1.74 -16.34 17.57
N ASP A 147 2.69 -16.15 18.48
CA ASP A 147 2.68 -16.75 19.83
C ASP A 147 1.54 -16.23 20.73
N GLY A 148 0.71 -15.31 20.23
CA GLY A 148 -0.58 -14.86 20.77
C GLY A 148 -0.70 -14.99 22.28
N ARG A 149 -0.06 -14.09 23.00
CA ARG A 149 -0.56 -13.74 24.33
C ARG A 149 -1.73 -12.81 24.10
N ASP A 150 -2.90 -13.25 24.58
CA ASP A 150 -4.15 -12.51 24.53
C ASP A 150 -3.93 -11.08 25.05
N VAL A 151 -4.53 -10.11 24.36
CA VAL A 151 -4.60 -8.72 24.79
C VAL A 151 -5.80 -8.55 25.72
#